data_AF-A0A0J7Z8D3-F1
#
_entry.id   AF-A0A0J7Z8D3-F1
#
_cell.length_a   1.000
_cell.length_b   1.000
_cell.length_c   1.000
_cell.angle_alpha   90.00
_cell.angle_beta   90.00
_cell.angle_gamma   90.00
#
_symmetry.space_group_name_H-M   'P 1'
#
loop_
_entity.id
_entity.type
_entity.pdbx_description
1 polymer ?
#
loop_
_entity_poly.entity_id
_entity_poly.type
_entity_poly.pdbx_seq_one_letter_code
_entity_poly.pdbx_strand_id
1 'polypeptide(L)'
;MAPSALAEGYFDSSISGAAPGFQSRWWTKHNNYDRDTVIQFTGCTTAIGSSNSTEIQLTKYKTGPLPDENRGRKTFTACFDGSSSISKGNWGAQRGGGDEYRFAVIKIDGVDWQDRLTVKDVDVWY
;
A
#
# COMPACT_ATOMS: atom_id res chain seq x y z
N MET A 1 -5.47 11.18 22.17
CA MET A 1 -5.48 9.76 22.57
C MET A 1 -5.07 8.96 21.36
N ALA A 2 -3.83 8.48 21.29
CA ALA A 2 -3.37 7.67 20.15
C ALA A 2 -3.97 6.26 20.28
N PRO A 3 -4.52 5.65 19.22
CA PRO A 3 -5.01 4.29 19.32
C PRO A 3 -3.84 3.36 19.66
N SER A 4 -4.07 2.59 20.72
CA SER A 4 -3.18 1.61 21.28
C SER A 4 -2.88 0.52 20.24
N ALA A 5 -1.60 0.33 19.91
CA ALA A 5 -1.11 -0.70 19.00
C ALA A 5 -1.24 -2.13 19.59
N LEU A 6 -2.47 -2.62 19.72
CA LEU A 6 -2.77 -3.99 20.16
C LEU A 6 -3.89 -4.55 19.26
N ALA A 7 -3.53 -5.47 18.35
CA ALA A 7 -4.39 -6.22 17.43
C ALA A 7 -4.89 -5.51 16.16
N GLU A 8 -4.03 -4.72 15.51
CA GLU A 8 -4.42 -4.08 14.25
C GLU A 8 -4.33 -5.12 13.12
N GLY A 9 -5.41 -5.84 12.82
CA GLY A 9 -5.57 -6.56 11.54
C GLY A 9 -6.05 -5.64 10.39
N TYR A 10 -5.93 -4.34 10.63
CA TYR A 10 -6.40 -3.26 9.79
C TYR A 10 -5.73 -1.95 10.20
N PHE A 11 -5.41 -1.08 9.25
CA PHE A 11 -5.26 0.36 9.50
C PHE A 11 -5.78 1.17 8.32
N ASP A 12 -6.23 2.39 8.62
CA ASP A 12 -6.48 3.43 7.63
C ASP A 12 -5.41 4.53 7.63
N SER A 13 -5.26 5.20 6.49
CA SER A 13 -4.38 6.33 6.32
C SER A 13 -4.78 7.16 5.09
N SER A 14 -3.96 8.15 4.75
CA SER A 14 -4.07 8.90 3.51
C SER A 14 -2.68 9.23 2.98
N ILE A 15 -2.59 9.52 1.68
CA ILE A 15 -1.32 9.86 1.02
C ILE A 15 -1.49 11.23 0.38
N SER A 16 -0.57 12.15 0.63
CA SER A 16 -0.61 13.49 0.04
C SER A 16 0.70 13.78 -0.68
N GLY A 17 0.62 13.97 -2.01
CA GLY A 17 1.75 14.42 -2.82
C GLY A 17 2.96 13.47 -2.87
N ALA A 18 2.73 12.16 -2.78
CA ALA A 18 3.77 11.13 -2.75
C ALA A 18 4.38 10.87 -4.14
N ALA A 19 5.69 11.02 -4.27
CA ALA A 19 6.43 10.63 -5.46
C ALA A 19 6.61 9.09 -5.53
N PRO A 20 6.93 8.53 -6.71
CA PRO A 20 7.37 7.15 -6.79
C PRO A 20 8.60 6.91 -5.90
N GLY A 21 8.66 5.75 -5.28
CA GLY A 21 9.57 5.44 -4.17
C GLY A 21 9.00 5.72 -2.78
N PHE A 22 7.83 6.37 -2.67
CA PHE A 22 7.14 6.52 -1.38
C PHE A 22 6.88 5.16 -0.73
N GLN A 23 7.12 5.08 0.58
CA GLN A 23 6.95 3.88 1.38
C GLN A 23 5.99 4.20 2.54
N SER A 24 5.03 3.30 2.77
CA SER A 24 4.18 3.36 3.96
C SER A 24 5.00 3.10 5.23
N ARG A 25 4.35 3.33 6.39
CA ARG A 25 4.83 2.74 7.63
C ARG A 25 4.90 1.21 7.50
N TRP A 26 5.77 0.60 8.30
CA TRP A 26 5.74 -0.84 8.53
C TRP A 26 4.54 -1.22 9.40
N TRP A 27 4.04 -2.43 9.22
CA TRP A 27 3.05 -3.05 10.09
C TRP A 27 3.40 -4.51 10.34
N THR A 28 3.17 -4.96 11.56
CA THR A 28 3.39 -6.36 11.96
C THR A 28 2.10 -7.15 11.75
N LYS A 29 2.17 -8.20 10.94
CA LYS A 29 1.09 -9.18 10.83
C LYS A 29 1.17 -10.16 11.99
N HIS A 30 0.27 -10.02 12.96
CA HIS A 30 0.17 -10.97 14.07
C HIS A 30 -0.41 -12.31 13.58
N ASN A 31 -0.27 -13.38 14.36
CA ASN A 31 -0.37 -14.82 14.01
C ASN A 31 -1.70 -15.33 13.40
N ASN A 32 -2.49 -14.51 12.72
CA ASN A 32 -3.66 -14.93 11.97
C ASN A 32 -3.22 -15.40 10.57
N TYR A 33 -3.01 -16.70 10.42
CA TYR A 33 -2.49 -17.30 9.19
C TYR A 33 -3.47 -17.20 8.00
N ASP A 34 -4.74 -16.86 8.26
CA ASP A 34 -5.82 -16.93 7.28
C ASP A 34 -6.36 -15.58 6.79
N ARG A 35 -5.82 -14.45 7.27
CA ARG A 35 -6.18 -13.13 6.74
C ARG A 35 -5.35 -12.77 5.52
N ASP A 36 -6.05 -12.46 4.43
CA ASP A 36 -5.47 -11.91 3.21
C ASP A 36 -4.91 -10.50 3.47
N THR A 37 -3.74 -10.22 2.89
CA THR A 37 -3.22 -8.85 2.86
C THR A 37 -3.83 -8.11 1.67
N VAL A 38 -4.72 -7.18 1.98
CA VAL A 38 -5.43 -6.36 0.99
C VAL A 38 -5.11 -4.90 1.23
N ILE A 39 -4.80 -4.18 0.16
CA ILE A 39 -4.60 -2.73 0.18
C ILE A 39 -5.63 -2.13 -0.76
N GLN A 40 -6.35 -1.11 -0.29
CA GLN A 40 -7.35 -0.39 -1.05
C GLN A 40 -7.05 1.10 -1.02
N PHE A 41 -7.09 1.72 -2.19
CA PHE A 41 -7.00 3.16 -2.36
C PHE A 41 -8.35 3.70 -2.83
N THR A 42 -8.78 4.78 -2.21
CA THR A 42 -9.99 5.50 -2.57
C THR A 42 -9.62 6.93 -2.97
N GLY A 43 -10.18 7.40 -4.10
CA GLY A 43 -10.00 8.78 -4.55
C GLY A 43 -8.54 9.14 -4.82
N CYS A 44 -7.98 8.54 -5.86
CA CYS A 44 -6.63 8.83 -6.33
C CYS A 44 -6.64 10.07 -7.23
N THR A 45 -5.69 10.96 -7.02
CA THR A 45 -5.44 12.14 -7.86
C THR A 45 -3.95 12.30 -8.04
N THR A 46 -3.55 12.90 -9.16
CA THR A 46 -2.16 13.24 -9.40
C THR A 46 -1.96 14.74 -9.55
N ALA A 47 -0.75 15.19 -9.25
CA ALA A 47 -0.40 16.60 -9.34
C ALA A 47 -0.14 17.05 -10.77
N ILE A 48 0.34 16.15 -11.64
CA ILE A 48 0.74 16.48 -13.01
C ILE A 48 -0.04 15.58 -13.98
N GLY A 49 -0.98 16.18 -14.71
CA GLY A 49 -1.70 15.51 -15.81
C GLY A 49 -2.85 14.61 -15.37
N SER A 50 -3.32 13.79 -16.33
CA SER A 50 -4.43 12.83 -16.15
C SER A 50 -3.87 11.43 -15.98
N SER A 51 -3.09 11.20 -14.94
CA SER A 51 -2.54 9.88 -14.64
C SER A 51 -3.66 8.93 -14.22
N ASN A 52 -3.69 7.74 -14.81
CA ASN A 52 -4.82 6.82 -14.62
C ASN A 52 -4.41 5.52 -13.94
N SER A 53 -3.16 5.42 -13.49
CA SER A 53 -2.65 4.22 -12.85
C SER A 53 -1.56 4.50 -11.82
N THR A 54 -1.48 3.63 -10.81
CA THR A 54 -0.36 3.58 -9.88
C THR A 54 0.01 2.13 -9.58
N GLU A 55 1.30 1.82 -9.52
CA GLU A 55 1.81 0.48 -9.22
C GLU A 55 2.26 0.41 -7.77
N ILE A 56 1.62 -0.47 -7.00
CA ILE A 56 1.88 -0.68 -5.58
C ILE A 56 2.61 -2.00 -5.38
N GLN A 57 3.71 -1.98 -4.64
CA GLN A 57 4.47 -3.17 -4.27
C GLN A 57 4.29 -3.48 -2.78
N LEU A 58 3.94 -4.72 -2.46
CA LEU A 58 4.02 -5.23 -1.09
C LEU A 58 5.45 -5.73 -0.83
N THR A 59 6.02 -5.33 0.29
CA THR A 59 7.38 -5.69 0.70
C THR A 59 7.34 -6.29 2.09
N LYS A 60 7.96 -7.45 2.27
CA LYS A 60 8.14 -8.10 3.57
C LYS A 60 9.54 -7.81 4.08
N TYR A 61 9.64 -7.37 5.33
CA TYR A 61 10.90 -7.19 6.01
C TYR A 61 11.62 -8.53 6.20
N LYS A 62 12.93 -8.54 5.96
CA LYS A 62 13.80 -9.68 6.31
C LYS A 62 14.77 -9.26 7.39
N THR A 63 14.81 -10.01 8.47
CA THR A 63 15.77 -9.79 9.55
C THR A 63 17.18 -10.17 9.11
N GLY A 64 18.17 -9.37 9.50
CA GLY A 64 19.59 -9.67 9.27
C GLY A 64 20.14 -9.13 7.94
N PRO A 65 21.16 -9.77 7.35
CA PRO A 65 21.84 -9.26 6.14
C PRO A 65 21.07 -9.51 4.84
N LEU A 66 19.87 -10.10 4.93
CA LEU A 66 19.06 -10.42 3.77
C LEU A 66 18.28 -9.18 3.31
N PRO A 67 18.21 -8.91 1.99
CA PRO A 67 17.38 -7.83 1.49
C PRO A 67 15.89 -8.09 1.76
N ASP A 68 15.14 -7.00 1.90
CA ASP A 68 13.67 -7.02 1.96
C ASP A 68 13.09 -7.84 0.80
N GLU A 69 12.08 -8.65 1.09
CA GLU A 69 11.48 -9.55 0.11
C GLU A 69 10.30 -8.89 -0.60
N ASN A 70 10.39 -8.78 -1.93
CA ASN A 70 9.30 -8.31 -2.77
C ASN A 70 8.18 -9.37 -2.83
N ARG A 71 6.98 -9.02 -2.37
CA ARG A 71 5.78 -9.88 -2.37
C ARG A 71 4.93 -9.74 -3.63
N GLY A 72 5.38 -8.94 -4.59
CA GLY A 72 4.71 -8.70 -5.87
C GLY A 72 4.10 -7.31 -5.96
N ARG A 73 3.72 -6.95 -7.18
CA ARG A 73 3.18 -5.63 -7.52
C ARG A 73 1.76 -5.75 -8.07
N LYS A 74 0.97 -4.70 -7.87
CA LYS A 74 -0.39 -4.59 -8.41
C LYS A 74 -0.66 -3.17 -8.87
N THR A 75 -1.39 -3.06 -9.97
CA THR A 75 -1.74 -1.78 -10.58
C THR A 75 -3.14 -1.37 -10.17
N PHE A 76 -3.28 -0.15 -9.69
CA PHE A 76 -4.52 0.45 -9.23
C PHE A 76 -4.91 1.50 -10.26
N THR A 77 -6.09 1.38 -10.85
CA THR A 77 -6.57 2.26 -11.94
C THR A 77 -7.93 2.87 -11.63
N ALA A 78 -8.85 2.07 -11.09
CA ALA A 78 -10.21 2.51 -10.80
C ALA A 78 -10.31 3.66 -9.78
N CYS A 79 -9.31 3.86 -8.91
CA CYS A 79 -9.37 4.93 -7.91
C CYS A 79 -9.21 6.32 -8.52
N PHE A 80 -8.76 6.43 -9.78
CA PHE A 80 -8.64 7.69 -10.50
C PHE A 80 -9.95 8.16 -11.15
N ASP A 81 -10.98 7.29 -11.22
CA ASP A 81 -12.26 7.62 -11.87
C ASP A 81 -13.11 8.64 -11.07
N GLY A 82 -12.72 8.97 -9.84
CA GLY A 82 -13.44 9.90 -8.99
C GLY A 82 -13.02 9.85 -7.53
N SER A 83 -13.43 10.85 -6.75
CA SER A 83 -13.04 11.01 -5.34
C SER A 83 -13.59 9.95 -4.38
N SER A 84 -14.56 9.13 -4.83
CA SER A 84 -15.12 7.99 -4.11
C SER A 84 -14.86 6.66 -4.83
N SER A 85 -14.11 6.68 -5.93
CA SER A 85 -13.80 5.48 -6.70
C SER A 85 -12.69 4.69 -6.01
N ILE A 86 -12.81 3.37 -6.08
CA ILE A 86 -12.02 2.44 -5.27
C ILE A 86 -11.20 1.54 -6.18
N SER A 87 -9.92 1.35 -5.86
CA SER A 87 -9.09 0.31 -6.45
C SER A 87 -8.38 -0.47 -5.34
N LYS A 88 -8.26 -1.79 -5.52
CA LYS A 88 -7.69 -2.68 -4.51
C LYS A 88 -6.77 -3.73 -5.09
N GLY A 89 -5.77 -4.09 -4.30
CA GLY A 89 -4.87 -5.21 -4.55
C GLY A 89 -4.95 -6.23 -3.43
N ASN A 90 -5.09 -7.52 -3.77
CA ASN A 90 -5.08 -8.63 -2.81
C ASN A 90 -3.84 -9.52 -3.03
N TRP A 91 -2.93 -9.55 -2.06
CA TRP A 91 -1.70 -10.35 -2.07
C TRP A 91 -1.87 -11.73 -1.42
N GLY A 92 -3.10 -12.11 -1.07
CA GLY A 92 -3.45 -13.33 -0.40
C GLY A 92 -2.91 -13.39 1.03
N ALA A 93 -3.15 -14.52 1.67
CA ALA A 93 -2.66 -14.79 3.01
C ALA A 93 -1.11 -14.79 3.05
N GLN A 94 -0.55 -13.79 3.74
CA GLN A 94 0.87 -13.75 4.02
C GLN A 94 1.17 -14.68 5.21
N ARG A 95 1.83 -15.81 4.95
CA ARG A 95 2.13 -16.82 5.97
C ARG A 95 3.36 -16.42 6.78
N GLY A 96 3.19 -16.40 8.10
CA GLY A 96 4.23 -16.13 9.09
C GLY A 96 3.70 -15.18 10.15
N GLY A 97 3.77 -15.63 11.40
CA GLY A 97 3.34 -14.85 12.55
C GLY A 97 4.45 -13.92 13.03
N GLY A 98 4.17 -12.63 13.14
CA GLY A 98 5.16 -11.63 13.56
C GLY A 98 6.02 -11.05 12.44
N ASP A 99 5.68 -11.33 11.18
CA ASP A 99 6.34 -10.72 10.03
C ASP A 99 5.93 -9.26 9.85
N GLU A 100 6.86 -8.42 9.42
CA GLU A 100 6.60 -7.02 9.11
C GLU A 100 6.45 -6.79 7.60
N TYR A 101 5.46 -5.99 7.23
CA TYR A 101 5.17 -5.65 5.83
C TYR A 101 5.03 -4.14 5.67
N ARG A 102 5.29 -3.66 4.47
CA ARG A 102 4.98 -2.30 4.02
C ARG A 102 4.54 -2.32 2.56
N PHE A 103 3.87 -1.27 2.12
CA PHE A 103 3.66 -1.03 0.70
C PHE A 103 4.48 0.15 0.21
N ALA A 104 4.81 0.15 -1.08
CA ALA A 104 5.49 1.24 -1.74
C ALA A 104 4.81 1.60 -3.06
N VAL A 105 4.74 2.89 -3.36
CA VAL A 105 4.34 3.39 -4.69
C VAL A 105 5.57 3.31 -5.58
N ILE A 106 5.56 2.44 -6.58
CA ILE A 106 6.73 2.22 -7.46
C ILE A 106 6.63 3.02 -8.75
N LYS A 107 5.42 3.16 -9.30
CA LYS A 107 5.17 3.91 -10.53
C LYS A 107 3.86 4.66 -10.44
N ILE A 108 3.80 5.81 -11.07
CA ILE A 108 2.58 6.58 -11.30
C ILE A 108 2.51 6.78 -12.81
N ASP A 109 1.40 6.38 -13.43
CA ASP A 109 1.22 6.37 -14.88
C ASP A 109 2.35 5.67 -15.67
N GLY A 110 2.91 4.61 -15.08
CA GLY A 110 4.00 3.85 -15.67
C GLY A 110 5.40 4.46 -15.53
N VAL A 111 5.54 5.65 -14.95
CA VAL A 111 6.82 6.35 -14.73
C VAL A 111 7.21 6.43 -13.24
N ASP A 112 8.50 6.57 -12.96
CA ASP A 112 9.05 6.56 -11.59
C ASP A 112 9.73 7.88 -11.13
N TRP A 113 9.62 8.99 -11.87
CA TRP A 113 10.44 10.18 -11.58
C TRP A 113 9.74 11.56 -11.60
N GLN A 114 8.43 11.69 -11.83
CA GLN A 114 7.85 13.03 -12.04
C GLN A 114 6.52 13.32 -11.38
N ASP A 115 5.63 12.34 -11.28
CA ASP A 115 4.28 12.61 -10.80
C ASP A 115 4.17 12.42 -9.28
N ARG A 116 3.12 12.99 -8.69
CA ARG A 116 2.83 12.88 -7.27
C ARG A 116 1.43 12.35 -7.07
N LEU A 117 1.32 11.23 -6.37
CA LEU A 117 0.07 10.60 -6.03
C LEU A 117 -0.47 11.17 -4.72
N THR A 118 -1.73 11.60 -4.76
CA THR A 118 -2.55 11.86 -3.58
C THR A 118 -3.66 10.82 -3.54
N VAL A 119 -3.82 10.16 -2.40
CA VAL A 119 -4.87 9.19 -2.14
C VAL A 119 -5.65 9.68 -0.94
N LYS A 120 -6.97 9.82 -1.14
CA LYS A 120 -7.85 10.33 -0.10
C LYS A 120 -7.91 9.40 1.11
N ASP A 121 -8.17 8.12 0.86
CA ASP A 121 -8.24 7.08 1.89
C ASP A 121 -7.46 5.83 1.45
N VAL A 122 -6.64 5.31 2.36
CA VAL A 122 -5.87 4.09 2.21
C VAL A 122 -6.29 3.13 3.30
N ASP A 123 -6.90 2.02 2.92
CA ASP A 123 -7.28 0.95 3.84
C ASP A 123 -6.35 -0.25 3.62
N VAL A 124 -5.81 -0.79 4.71
CA VAL A 124 -4.95 -1.98 4.66
C VAL A 124 -5.47 -3.01 5.64
N TRP A 125 -5.80 -4.20 5.16
CA TRP A 125 -6.19 -5.36 5.98
C TRP A 125 -5.07 -6.40 5.98
N TYR A 126 -4.77 -6.97 7.14
CA TYR A 126 -3.68 -7.94 7.33
C TYR A 126 -3.86 -8.83 8.57
#